data_AF-A0A6G7X5V3-F1
#
_entry.id   AF-A0A6G7X5V3-F1
#
_cell.length_a   1.000
_cell.length_b   1.000
_cell.length_c   1.000
_cell.angle_alpha   90.00
_cell.angle_beta   90.00
_cell.angle_gamma   90.00
#
_symmetry.space_group_name_H-M   'P 1'
#
loop_
_entity.id
_entity.type
_entity.pdbx_description
1 polymer ?
#
loop_
_entity_poly.entity_id
_entity_poly.type
_entity_poly.pdbx_seq_one_letter_code
_entity_poly.pdbx_strand_id
1 'polypeptide(L)'
;MKFRKKYKNLLNALFVFIIAFSSFLAFEPLFEHLGQKASQEFAAAIFGTIFAAVITMVLLNKQTETEEERSRSEKVFEQKITLYNQAIDTLQSIFERQDDRNQIKLERSQITQLEFLLAKMMMIGNDKTINEFKAFYEIVTNNYSPQTKILYLDSSDKQTIFRFADYCREELGLSDKTLEKETLEDIVLQGELFYNMEETGELHPNVVDTIKDIYGYLVFDLDLPTRNIVFKSNGFDVYITKTHEAEMCFLQCTFDMSTVRLVLEHDHVIKGFAKNKEDNKSIFLFESSDREKVKLYISDIERAIKQSYLQSKKKFLNL
;
A
#
# COMPACT_ATOMS: atom_id res chain seq x y z
N MET A 1 -19.54 -2.33 -11.51
CA MET A 1 -20.29 -1.28 -10.77
C MET A 1 -21.29 -0.47 -11.65
N LYS A 2 -20.97 -0.12 -12.91
CA LYS A 2 -21.87 0.65 -13.81
C LYS A 2 -23.25 0.01 -14.12
N PHE A 3 -23.32 -1.32 -14.27
CA PHE A 3 -24.58 -2.02 -14.61
C PHE A 3 -25.66 -1.95 -13.51
N ARG A 4 -25.25 -1.97 -12.23
CA ARG A 4 -26.18 -1.94 -11.07
C ARG A 4 -26.86 -0.57 -10.92
N LYS A 5 -26.17 0.51 -11.31
CA LYS A 5 -26.69 1.89 -11.28
C LYS A 5 -27.75 2.13 -12.37
N LYS A 6 -27.57 1.53 -13.56
CA LYS A 6 -28.53 1.63 -14.69
C LYS A 6 -29.88 0.97 -14.37
N TYR A 7 -29.87 -0.19 -13.70
CA TYR A 7 -31.10 -0.91 -13.31
C TYR A 7 -31.92 -0.17 -12.25
N LYS A 8 -31.25 0.45 -11.26
CA LYS A 8 -31.90 1.30 -10.23
C LYS A 8 -32.59 2.52 -10.85
N ASN A 9 -31.96 3.16 -11.83
CA ASN A 9 -32.54 4.32 -12.52
C ASN A 9 -33.76 3.94 -13.38
N LEU A 10 -33.73 2.77 -14.03
CA LEU A 10 -34.86 2.25 -14.80
C LEU A 10 -36.06 1.91 -13.89
N LEU A 11 -35.79 1.32 -12.71
CA LEU A 11 -36.81 0.98 -11.71
C LEU A 11 -37.50 2.24 -11.16
N ASN A 12 -36.71 3.29 -10.85
CA ASN A 12 -37.25 4.57 -10.40
C ASN A 12 -38.13 5.24 -11.47
N ALA A 13 -37.72 5.20 -12.74
CA ALA A 13 -38.52 5.73 -13.84
C ALA A 13 -39.83 4.97 -14.02
N LEU A 14 -39.79 3.64 -13.91
CA LEU A 14 -40.98 2.78 -13.94
C LEU A 14 -41.95 3.11 -12.79
N PHE A 15 -41.42 3.36 -11.59
CA PHE A 15 -42.23 3.70 -10.42
C PHE A 15 -42.97 5.03 -10.60
N VAL A 16 -42.29 6.06 -11.12
CA VAL A 16 -42.91 7.35 -11.46
C VAL A 16 -43.98 7.19 -12.53
N PHE A 17 -43.70 6.39 -13.56
CA PHE A 17 -44.67 6.09 -14.63
C PHE A 17 -45.94 5.42 -14.09
N ILE A 18 -45.79 4.40 -13.24
CA ILE A 18 -46.93 3.70 -12.63
C ILE A 18 -47.76 4.64 -11.76
N ILE A 19 -47.14 5.51 -10.96
CA ILE A 19 -47.87 6.48 -10.14
C ILE A 19 -48.66 7.45 -11.02
N ALA A 20 -48.04 7.97 -12.08
CA ALA A 20 -48.71 8.89 -13.01
C ALA A 20 -49.88 8.23 -13.73
N PHE A 21 -49.70 6.98 -14.19
CA PHE A 21 -50.72 6.20 -14.89
C PHE A 21 -51.89 5.81 -13.97
N SER A 22 -51.61 5.34 -12.76
CA SER A 22 -52.64 5.03 -11.75
C SER A 22 -53.44 6.26 -11.33
N SER A 23 -52.77 7.42 -11.18
CA SER A 23 -53.45 8.69 -10.87
C SER A 23 -54.40 9.09 -12.00
N PHE A 24 -53.96 9.00 -13.25
CA PHE A 24 -54.81 9.30 -14.42
C PHE A 24 -56.10 8.46 -14.42
N LEU A 25 -55.99 7.14 -14.22
CA LEU A 25 -57.14 6.24 -14.19
C LEU A 25 -58.07 6.48 -12.99
N ALA A 26 -57.53 6.86 -11.84
CA ALA A 26 -58.31 7.10 -10.62
C ALA A 26 -59.17 8.37 -10.70
N PHE A 27 -58.73 9.38 -11.44
CA PHE A 27 -59.43 10.67 -11.54
C PHE A 27 -60.47 10.71 -12.68
N GLU A 28 -60.37 9.83 -13.68
CA GLU A 28 -61.33 9.72 -14.79
C GLU A 28 -62.81 9.61 -14.34
N PRO A 29 -63.22 8.71 -13.44
CA PRO A 29 -64.62 8.61 -12.98
C PRO A 29 -65.07 9.82 -12.14
N LEU A 30 -64.13 10.52 -11.50
CA LEU A 30 -64.39 11.74 -10.74
C LEU A 30 -64.74 12.91 -11.68
N PHE A 31 -64.06 12.99 -12.83
CA PHE A 31 -64.33 14.00 -13.84
C PHE A 31 -65.66 13.75 -14.56
N GLU A 32 -66.03 12.51 -14.85
CA GLU A 32 -67.34 12.19 -15.46
C GLU A 32 -68.53 12.63 -14.61
N HIS A 33 -68.40 12.62 -13.27
CA HIS A 33 -69.44 13.09 -12.35
C HIS A 33 -69.59 14.63 -12.28
N LEU A 34 -68.63 15.39 -12.81
CA LEU A 34 -68.73 16.83 -12.95
C LEU A 34 -69.56 17.14 -14.21
N GLY A 35 -70.89 17.28 -14.04
CA GLY A 35 -71.87 17.39 -15.14
C GLY A 35 -71.74 18.59 -16.11
N GLN A 36 -70.66 19.37 -16.07
CA GLN A 36 -70.34 20.41 -17.04
C GLN A 36 -68.89 20.32 -17.52
N LYS A 37 -68.71 20.41 -18.85
CA LYS A 37 -67.39 20.37 -19.52
C LYS A 37 -66.42 21.43 -18.99
N ALA A 38 -66.91 22.64 -18.69
CA ALA A 38 -66.10 23.70 -18.12
C ALA A 38 -65.57 23.36 -16.71
N SER A 39 -66.37 22.68 -15.88
CA SER A 39 -65.96 22.23 -14.54
C SER A 39 -64.93 21.10 -14.61
N GLN A 40 -65.03 20.23 -15.61
CA GLN A 40 -64.05 19.17 -15.88
C GLN A 40 -62.70 19.76 -16.30
N GLU A 41 -62.69 20.70 -17.25
CA GLU A 41 -61.47 21.37 -17.72
C GLU A 41 -60.79 22.16 -16.59
N PHE A 42 -61.57 22.88 -15.78
CA PHE A 42 -61.07 23.62 -14.63
C PHE A 42 -60.49 22.70 -13.54
N ALA A 43 -61.19 21.62 -13.20
CA ALA A 43 -60.71 20.64 -12.23
C ALA A 43 -59.43 19.94 -12.72
N ALA A 44 -59.37 19.55 -14.00
CA ALA A 44 -58.18 18.97 -14.61
C ALA A 44 -56.98 19.92 -14.57
N ALA A 45 -57.18 21.22 -14.83
CA ALA A 45 -56.13 22.23 -14.74
C ALA A 45 -55.58 22.40 -13.31
N ILE A 46 -56.46 22.41 -12.30
CA ILE A 46 -56.05 22.48 -10.89
C ILE A 46 -55.29 21.23 -10.47
N PHE A 47 -55.81 20.03 -10.78
CA PHE A 47 -55.14 18.78 -10.45
C PHE A 47 -53.78 18.65 -11.15
N GLY A 48 -53.70 19.02 -12.43
CA GLY A 48 -52.43 19.05 -13.17
C GLY A 48 -51.41 19.99 -12.54
N THR A 49 -51.86 21.17 -12.09
CA THR A 49 -51.00 22.15 -11.40
C THR A 49 -50.53 21.65 -10.03
N ILE A 50 -51.43 21.11 -9.21
CA ILE A 50 -51.09 20.53 -7.91
C ILE A 50 -50.13 19.35 -8.09
N PHE A 51 -50.40 18.48 -9.05
CA PHE A 51 -49.55 17.33 -9.36
C PHE A 51 -48.15 17.77 -9.81
N ALA A 52 -48.05 18.75 -10.69
CA ALA A 52 -46.78 19.32 -11.12
C ALA A 52 -46.01 19.95 -9.95
N ALA A 53 -46.69 20.67 -9.04
CA ALA A 53 -46.09 21.24 -7.85
C ALA A 53 -45.54 20.14 -6.90
N VAL A 54 -46.31 19.07 -6.66
CA VAL A 54 -45.90 17.94 -5.82
C VAL A 54 -44.72 17.18 -6.44
N ILE A 55 -44.75 16.89 -7.75
CA ILE A 55 -43.61 16.25 -8.43
C ILE A 55 -42.36 17.12 -8.33
N THR A 56 -42.50 18.43 -8.57
CA THR A 56 -41.37 19.36 -8.49
C THR A 56 -40.79 19.36 -7.08
N MET A 57 -41.62 19.36 -6.04
CA MET A 57 -41.17 19.24 -4.64
C MET A 57 -40.44 17.91 -4.37
N VAL A 58 -40.96 16.78 -4.87
CA VAL A 58 -40.32 15.46 -4.72
C VAL A 58 -38.96 15.41 -5.44
N LEU A 59 -38.87 16.00 -6.64
CA LEU A 59 -37.62 16.07 -7.42
C LEU A 59 -36.59 16.98 -6.73
N LEU A 60 -37.00 18.14 -6.25
CA LEU A 60 -36.13 19.07 -5.52
C LEU A 60 -35.59 18.40 -4.25
N ASN A 61 -36.43 17.76 -3.44
CA ASN A 61 -35.98 17.06 -2.23
C ASN A 61 -34.92 15.99 -2.54
N LYS A 62 -35.09 15.20 -3.61
CA LYS A 62 -34.09 14.20 -4.01
C LYS A 62 -32.77 14.81 -4.48
N GLN A 63 -32.85 15.93 -5.20
CA GLN A 63 -31.65 16.66 -5.62
C GLN A 63 -30.91 17.21 -4.40
N THR A 64 -31.64 17.79 -3.43
CA THR A 64 -31.08 18.30 -2.17
C THR A 64 -30.45 17.21 -1.33
N GLU A 65 -31.09 16.05 -1.17
CA GLU A 65 -30.52 14.89 -0.46
C GLU A 65 -29.23 14.41 -1.13
N THR A 66 -29.21 14.32 -2.47
CA THR A 66 -28.02 13.93 -3.23
C THR A 66 -26.89 14.95 -3.06
N GLU A 67 -27.21 16.24 -3.04
CA GLU A 67 -26.24 17.31 -2.85
C GLU A 67 -25.70 17.33 -1.41
N GLU A 68 -26.53 17.04 -0.42
CA GLU A 68 -26.10 16.90 0.97
C GLU A 68 -25.19 15.68 1.15
N GLU A 69 -25.53 14.53 0.57
CA GLU A 69 -24.67 13.35 0.55
C GLU A 69 -23.33 13.62 -0.14
N ARG A 70 -23.35 14.37 -1.25
CA ARG A 70 -22.15 14.77 -1.97
C ARG A 70 -21.30 15.71 -1.13
N SER A 71 -21.90 16.75 -0.53
CA SER A 71 -21.23 17.70 0.34
C SER A 71 -20.61 17.01 1.56
N ARG A 72 -21.33 16.06 2.17
CA ARG A 72 -20.81 15.22 3.25
C ARG A 72 -19.64 14.37 2.78
N SER A 73 -19.75 13.73 1.62
CA SER A 73 -18.70 12.88 1.06
C SER A 73 -17.43 13.68 0.74
N GLU A 74 -17.58 14.88 0.20
CA GLU A 74 -16.48 15.81 -0.09
C GLU A 74 -15.78 16.24 1.20
N LYS A 75 -16.53 16.65 2.23
CA LYS A 75 -15.96 16.99 3.54
C LYS A 75 -15.23 15.81 4.18
N VAL A 76 -15.80 14.60 4.11
CA VAL A 76 -15.14 13.39 4.62
C VAL A 76 -13.85 13.12 3.85
N PHE A 77 -13.85 13.29 2.53
CA PHE A 77 -12.66 13.14 1.71
C PHE A 77 -11.55 14.14 2.08
N GLU A 78 -11.87 15.41 2.29
CA GLU A 78 -10.91 16.42 2.76
C GLU A 78 -10.34 16.07 4.14
N GLN A 79 -11.19 15.61 5.07
CA GLN A 79 -10.76 15.20 6.40
C GLN A 79 -9.86 13.96 6.36
N LYS A 80 -10.11 13.01 5.44
CA LYS A 80 -9.22 11.86 5.20
C LYS A 80 -7.85 12.33 4.74
N ILE A 81 -7.77 13.19 3.73
CA ILE A 81 -6.49 13.73 3.24
C ILE A 81 -5.72 14.41 4.38
N THR A 82 -6.41 15.26 5.14
CA THR A 82 -5.81 15.99 6.27
C THR A 82 -5.23 15.03 7.31
N LEU A 83 -6.00 14.00 7.68
CA LEU A 83 -5.55 13.00 8.65
C LEU A 83 -4.38 12.16 8.14
N TYR A 84 -4.43 11.70 6.88
CA TYR A 84 -3.37 10.89 6.29
C TYR A 84 -2.07 11.67 6.16
N ASN A 85 -2.13 12.93 5.74
CA ASN A 85 -0.96 13.81 5.73
C ASN A 85 -0.41 14.01 7.15
N GLN A 86 -1.27 14.31 8.13
CA GLN A 86 -0.84 14.45 9.51
C GLN A 86 -0.17 13.19 10.05
N ALA A 87 -0.68 12.01 9.68
CA ALA A 87 -0.07 10.74 10.04
C ALA A 87 1.31 10.58 9.40
N ILE A 88 1.43 10.79 8.08
CA ILE A 88 2.70 10.71 7.35
C ILE A 88 3.72 11.69 7.92
N ASP A 89 3.35 12.95 8.15
CA ASP A 89 4.23 13.97 8.73
C ASP A 89 4.72 13.57 10.13
N THR A 90 3.82 13.00 10.95
CA THR A 90 4.18 12.51 12.28
C THR A 90 5.19 11.37 12.18
N LEU A 91 4.95 10.40 11.28
CA LEU A 91 5.85 9.28 11.04
C LEU A 91 7.21 9.75 10.50
N GLN A 92 7.22 10.65 9.51
CA GLN A 92 8.44 11.26 8.98
C GLN A 92 9.26 11.92 10.09
N SER A 93 8.62 12.71 10.95
CA SER A 93 9.31 13.39 12.06
C SER A 93 9.97 12.43 13.06
N ILE A 94 9.48 11.18 13.16
CA ILE A 94 10.08 10.15 14.00
C ILE A 94 11.37 9.64 13.35
N PHE A 95 11.34 9.35 12.05
CA PHE A 95 12.51 8.88 11.30
C PHE A 95 13.58 9.96 11.09
N GLU A 96 13.21 11.24 10.97
CA GLU A 96 14.18 12.36 10.88
C GLU A 96 15.08 12.51 12.13
N ARG A 97 14.67 11.93 13.26
CA ARG A 97 15.42 11.97 14.53
C ARG A 97 16.31 10.73 14.74
N GLN A 98 16.36 9.85 13.75
CA GLN A 98 17.16 8.63 13.81
C GLN A 98 18.65 8.98 13.75
N ASP A 99 19.42 8.45 14.70
CA ASP A 99 20.88 8.55 14.70
C ASP A 99 21.54 7.42 13.90
N ASP A 100 22.86 7.52 13.70
CA ASP A 100 23.67 6.54 12.95
C ASP A 100 23.63 5.11 13.54
N ARG A 101 23.02 4.92 14.71
CA ARG A 101 22.86 3.62 15.40
C ARG A 101 21.42 3.12 15.37
N ASN A 102 20.57 3.69 14.52
CA ASN A 102 19.14 3.36 14.42
C ASN A 102 18.37 3.63 15.72
N GLN A 103 18.84 4.58 16.54
CA GLN A 103 18.20 4.96 17.79
C GLN A 103 17.46 6.27 17.59
N ILE A 104 16.22 6.30 18.07
CA ILE A 104 15.37 7.47 18.05
C ILE A 104 15.02 7.80 19.50
N LYS A 105 15.40 9.00 19.93
CA LYS A 105 14.94 9.50 21.22
C LYS A 105 13.50 9.95 21.10
N LEU A 106 12.59 9.20 21.72
CA LEU A 106 11.15 9.41 21.60
C LEU A 106 10.53 9.65 22.97
N GLU A 107 9.85 10.78 23.14
CA GLU A 107 9.12 11.07 24.36
C GLU A 107 7.78 10.31 24.38
N ARG A 108 7.32 9.91 25.57
CA ARG A 108 6.05 9.17 25.73
C ARG A 108 4.85 9.91 25.14
N SER A 109 4.85 11.24 25.18
CA SER A 109 3.82 12.08 24.58
C SER A 109 3.67 11.86 23.07
N GLN A 110 4.76 11.50 22.37
CA GLN A 110 4.76 11.23 20.93
C GLN A 110 4.17 9.85 20.62
N ILE A 111 4.38 8.85 21.50
CA ILE A 111 3.70 7.56 21.40
C ILE A 111 2.19 7.75 21.60
N THR A 112 1.80 8.54 22.61
CA THR A 112 0.40 8.91 22.82
C THR A 112 -0.19 9.67 21.62
N GLN A 113 0.59 10.51 20.94
CA GLN A 113 0.15 11.14 19.70
C GLN A 113 -0.15 10.11 18.59
N LEU A 114 0.67 9.06 18.44
CA LEU A 114 0.39 7.96 17.51
C LEU A 114 -0.89 7.20 17.90
N GLU A 115 -1.14 6.96 19.19
CA GLU A 115 -2.38 6.34 19.69
C GLU A 115 -3.62 7.15 19.27
N PHE A 116 -3.58 8.46 19.46
CA PHE A 116 -4.68 9.33 19.04
C PHE A 116 -4.83 9.43 17.53
N LEU A 117 -3.74 9.34 16.76
CA LEU A 117 -3.83 9.25 15.30
C LEU A 117 -4.50 7.95 14.87
N LEU A 118 -4.16 6.81 15.48
CA LEU A 118 -4.83 5.54 15.23
C LEU A 118 -6.32 5.62 15.58
N ALA A 119 -6.66 6.24 16.72
CA ALA A 119 -8.05 6.47 17.12
C ALA A 119 -8.82 7.32 16.09
N LYS A 120 -8.20 8.39 15.58
CA LYS A 120 -8.79 9.19 14.50
C LYS A 120 -8.93 8.42 13.20
N MET A 121 -7.98 7.56 12.85
CA MET A 121 -8.09 6.70 11.67
C MET A 121 -9.25 5.73 11.77
N MET A 122 -9.51 5.15 12.94
CA MET A 122 -10.67 4.28 13.16
C MET A 122 -12.01 4.97 12.91
N MET A 123 -12.06 6.32 12.97
CA MET A 123 -13.30 7.06 12.71
C MET A 123 -13.62 7.24 11.23
N ILE A 124 -12.60 7.31 10.36
CA ILE A 124 -12.78 7.74 8.96
C ILE A 124 -12.10 6.85 7.91
N GLY A 125 -11.09 6.06 8.33
CA GLY A 125 -10.31 5.18 7.46
C GLY A 125 -10.99 3.83 7.22
N ASN A 126 -10.51 3.11 6.21
CA ASN A 126 -10.91 1.73 5.95
C ASN A 126 -10.03 0.73 6.72
N ASP A 127 -10.45 -0.53 6.77
CA ASP A 127 -9.75 -1.56 7.55
C ASP A 127 -8.29 -1.77 7.12
N LYS A 128 -7.97 -1.70 5.82
CA LYS A 128 -6.58 -1.89 5.35
C LYS A 128 -5.67 -0.77 5.85
N THR A 129 -6.10 0.48 5.67
CA THR A 129 -5.37 1.68 6.11
C THR A 129 -5.18 1.67 7.63
N ILE A 130 -6.24 1.34 8.38
CA ILE A 130 -6.19 1.25 9.84
C ILE A 130 -5.22 0.16 10.29
N ASN A 131 -5.29 -1.03 9.68
CA ASN A 131 -4.45 -2.17 10.06
C ASN A 131 -2.96 -1.91 9.77
N GLU A 132 -2.63 -1.23 8.67
CA GLU A 132 -1.23 -0.91 8.36
C GLU A 132 -0.66 0.13 9.33
N PHE A 133 -1.42 1.19 9.66
CA PHE A 133 -0.98 2.15 10.67
C PHE A 133 -0.86 1.52 12.06
N LYS A 134 -1.79 0.61 12.40
CA LYS A 134 -1.73 -0.18 13.62
C LYS A 134 -0.47 -1.04 13.66
N ALA A 135 -0.09 -1.68 12.56
CA ALA A 135 1.13 -2.47 12.48
C ALA A 135 2.37 -1.61 12.80
N PHE A 136 2.44 -0.39 12.26
CA PHE A 136 3.51 0.55 12.63
C PHE A 136 3.49 0.92 14.11
N TYR A 137 2.32 1.24 14.66
CA TYR A 137 2.19 1.52 16.09
C TYR A 137 2.66 0.35 16.96
N GLU A 138 2.33 -0.89 16.59
CA GLU A 138 2.81 -2.10 17.28
C GLU A 138 4.34 -2.21 17.20
N ILE A 139 4.97 -1.94 16.05
CA ILE A 139 6.43 -1.89 15.91
C ILE A 139 7.03 -0.87 16.89
N VAL A 140 6.49 0.35 16.93
CA VAL A 140 6.96 1.40 17.85
C VAL A 140 6.85 0.95 19.30
N THR A 141 5.69 0.42 19.72
CA THR A 141 5.50 0.01 21.12
C THR A 141 6.36 -1.18 21.53
N ASN A 142 6.60 -2.13 20.62
CA ASN A 142 7.42 -3.32 20.88
C ASN A 142 8.92 -3.00 20.93
N ASN A 143 9.37 -2.00 20.17
CA ASN A 143 10.78 -1.62 20.08
C ASN A 143 11.15 -0.40 20.94
N TYR A 144 10.20 0.16 21.70
CA TYR A 144 10.43 1.29 22.58
C TYR A 144 10.80 0.84 24.00
N SER A 145 11.86 1.42 24.56
CA SER A 145 12.29 1.22 25.94
C SER A 145 11.82 2.38 26.82
N PRO A 146 10.87 2.17 27.76
CA PRO A 146 10.36 3.23 28.61
C PRO A 146 11.40 3.87 29.55
N GLN A 147 12.41 3.11 29.94
CA GLN A 147 13.45 3.56 30.89
C GLN A 147 14.46 4.49 30.22
N THR A 148 14.85 4.16 28.99
CA THR A 148 15.86 4.92 28.23
C THR A 148 15.22 5.98 27.33
N LYS A 149 13.91 5.86 27.06
CA LYS A 149 13.17 6.65 26.06
C LYS A 149 13.74 6.50 24.65
N ILE A 150 14.37 5.36 24.40
CA ILE A 150 14.97 5.02 23.11
C ILE A 150 14.01 4.08 22.39
N LEU A 151 13.71 4.42 21.15
CA LEU A 151 13.05 3.58 20.18
C LEU A 151 14.09 3.09 19.18
N TYR A 152 14.08 1.79 18.90
CA TYR A 152 14.88 1.20 17.83
C TYR A 152 13.97 0.97 16.62
N LEU A 153 14.21 1.71 15.54
CA LEU A 153 13.58 1.45 14.24
C LEU A 153 14.67 1.18 13.24
N ASP A 154 14.53 0.10 12.49
CA ASP A 154 15.40 -0.11 11.37
C ASP A 154 14.85 0.63 10.14
N SER A 155 15.77 0.89 9.22
CA SER A 155 15.49 1.34 7.87
C SER A 155 14.32 0.64 7.17
N SER A 156 14.09 -0.61 7.51
CA SER A 156 13.10 -1.43 6.87
C SER A 156 11.70 -1.25 7.41
N ASP A 157 11.58 -0.72 8.63
CA ASP A 157 10.32 -0.24 9.20
C ASP A 157 9.73 0.92 8.37
N LYS A 158 10.56 1.64 7.59
CA LYS A 158 10.11 2.65 6.61
C LYS A 158 9.18 2.06 5.54
N GLN A 159 9.33 0.78 5.20
CA GLN A 159 8.44 0.08 4.25
C GLN A 159 6.98 0.15 4.68
N THR A 160 6.73 0.09 5.99
CA THR A 160 5.38 0.17 6.56
C THR A 160 4.75 1.54 6.31
N ILE A 161 5.54 2.62 6.28
CA ILE A 161 5.05 3.95 5.91
C ILE A 161 4.62 3.98 4.44
N PHE A 162 5.43 3.42 3.55
CA PHE A 162 5.11 3.43 2.12
C PHE A 162 3.90 2.56 1.80
N ARG A 163 3.76 1.38 2.43
CA ARG A 163 2.54 0.56 2.32
C ARG A 163 1.32 1.29 2.88
N PHE A 164 1.46 1.98 4.01
CA PHE A 164 0.39 2.81 4.56
C PHE A 164 -0.05 3.90 3.56
N ALA A 165 0.92 4.58 2.93
CA ALA A 165 0.63 5.59 1.91
C ALA A 165 -0.05 5.00 0.66
N ASP A 166 0.30 3.78 0.25
CA ASP A 166 -0.37 3.08 -0.86
C ASP A 166 -1.85 2.78 -0.53
N TYR A 167 -2.13 2.27 0.66
CA TYR A 167 -3.52 2.06 1.11
C TYR A 167 -4.31 3.37 1.22
N CYS A 168 -3.69 4.46 1.68
CA CYS A 168 -4.32 5.78 1.65
C CYS A 168 -4.71 6.21 0.22
N ARG A 169 -3.86 5.94 -0.79
CA ARG A 169 -4.15 6.25 -2.19
C ARG A 169 -5.30 5.40 -2.75
N GLU A 170 -5.30 4.10 -2.47
CA GLU A 170 -6.39 3.18 -2.82
C GLU A 170 -7.71 3.68 -2.21
N GLU A 171 -7.69 4.05 -0.93
CA GLU A 171 -8.87 4.50 -0.20
C GLU A 171 -9.43 5.83 -0.73
N LEU A 172 -8.55 6.76 -1.12
CA LEU A 172 -8.94 8.03 -1.74
C LEU A 172 -9.43 7.86 -3.19
N GLY A 173 -9.37 6.65 -3.76
CA GLY A 173 -9.73 6.40 -5.16
C GLY A 173 -8.79 7.07 -6.16
N LEU A 174 -7.55 7.35 -5.74
CA LEU A 174 -6.51 7.96 -6.59
C LEU A 174 -5.74 6.91 -7.39
N SER A 175 -5.94 5.63 -7.11
CA SER A 175 -5.33 4.52 -7.84
C SER A 175 -6.25 3.30 -7.87
N ASP A 176 -6.48 2.74 -9.06
CA ASP A 176 -7.18 1.46 -9.27
C ASP A 176 -6.24 0.24 -9.19
N LYS A 177 -4.93 0.49 -9.04
CA LYS A 177 -3.86 -0.50 -8.84
C LYS A 177 -3.03 -0.08 -7.63
N THR A 178 -2.74 -0.99 -6.70
CA THR A 178 -1.65 -0.79 -5.72
C THR A 178 -0.41 -0.36 -6.47
N LEU A 179 0.35 0.63 -5.96
CA LEU A 179 1.63 1.05 -6.56
C LEU A 179 2.41 -0.23 -6.92
N GLU A 180 2.85 -0.36 -8.17
CA GLU A 180 3.50 -1.61 -8.60
C GLU A 180 4.68 -1.88 -7.65
N LYS A 181 4.78 -3.13 -7.19
CA LYS A 181 5.81 -3.65 -6.26
C LYS A 181 7.19 -3.06 -6.56
N GLU A 182 7.51 -2.96 -7.86
CA GLU A 182 8.70 -2.37 -8.46
C GLU A 182 8.97 -0.90 -8.07
N THR A 183 7.95 -0.05 -7.94
CA THR A 183 8.13 1.37 -7.53
C THR A 183 8.39 1.51 -6.03
N LEU A 184 7.76 0.66 -5.21
CA LEU A 184 8.00 0.57 -3.77
C LEU A 184 9.39 -0.03 -3.49
N GLU A 185 9.74 -1.09 -4.22
CA GLU A 185 11.06 -1.70 -4.31
C GLU A 185 12.11 -0.63 -4.60
N ASP A 186 11.95 0.12 -5.69
CA ASP A 186 12.89 1.15 -6.12
C ASP A 186 13.11 2.24 -5.08
N ILE A 187 12.05 2.76 -4.45
CA ILE A 187 12.18 3.84 -3.46
C ILE A 187 12.94 3.38 -2.21
N VAL A 188 12.65 2.17 -1.72
CA VAL A 188 13.31 1.66 -0.51
C VAL A 188 14.73 1.18 -0.81
N LEU A 189 14.92 0.48 -1.93
CA LEU A 189 16.26 0.11 -2.41
C LEU A 189 17.12 1.34 -2.62
N GLN A 190 16.61 2.38 -3.28
CA GLN A 190 17.35 3.61 -3.47
C GLN A 190 17.65 4.27 -2.13
N GLY A 191 16.68 4.46 -1.23
CA GLY A 191 16.95 5.09 0.07
C GLY A 191 18.01 4.36 0.90
N GLU A 192 17.96 3.04 0.97
CA GLU A 192 18.86 2.21 1.77
C GLU A 192 20.22 1.95 1.12
N LEU A 193 20.24 1.79 -0.21
CA LEU A 193 21.49 1.75 -0.94
C LEU A 193 22.16 3.13 -0.90
N PHE A 194 21.45 4.25 -1.18
CA PHE A 194 22.06 5.58 -1.24
C PHE A 194 22.68 6.01 0.10
N TYR A 195 22.02 5.72 1.24
CA TYR A 195 22.58 6.06 2.55
C TYR A 195 23.87 5.29 2.86
N ASN A 196 24.00 4.05 2.38
CA ASN A 196 25.20 3.22 2.60
C ASN A 196 26.24 3.34 1.46
N MET A 197 25.88 3.87 0.30
CA MET A 197 26.72 3.99 -0.90
C MET A 197 27.53 5.31 -0.97
N GLU A 198 27.23 6.34 -0.16
CA GLU A 198 27.99 7.61 -0.17
C GLU A 198 29.50 7.45 0.10
N GLU A 199 29.95 6.32 0.66
CA GLU A 199 31.38 6.03 0.87
C GLU A 199 32.11 5.42 -0.34
N THR A 200 31.41 4.86 -1.31
CA THR A 200 31.98 4.24 -2.51
C THR A 200 31.58 5.06 -3.73
N GLY A 201 32.51 5.45 -4.60
CA GLY A 201 32.24 6.34 -5.74
C GLY A 201 31.10 5.89 -6.69
N GLU A 202 30.83 6.66 -7.75
CA GLU A 202 29.71 6.42 -8.68
C GLU A 202 29.66 4.97 -9.24
N LEU A 203 28.73 4.16 -8.70
CA LEU A 203 28.46 2.80 -9.15
C LEU A 203 27.88 2.78 -10.56
N HIS A 204 28.29 1.82 -11.37
CA HIS A 204 27.76 1.64 -12.72
C HIS A 204 26.24 1.29 -12.69
N PRO A 205 25.38 1.87 -13.54
CA PRO A 205 23.93 1.63 -13.51
C PRO A 205 23.51 0.15 -13.53
N ASN A 206 24.14 -0.65 -14.39
CA ASN A 206 23.88 -2.10 -14.45
C ASN A 206 24.18 -2.86 -13.14
N VAL A 207 25.12 -2.37 -12.32
CA VAL A 207 25.40 -2.93 -10.99
C VAL A 207 24.23 -2.61 -10.07
N VAL A 208 23.78 -1.36 -10.05
CA VAL A 208 22.60 -0.92 -9.28
C VAL A 208 21.37 -1.75 -9.65
N ASP A 209 21.07 -1.91 -10.94
CA ASP A 209 19.93 -2.70 -11.40
C ASP A 209 20.04 -4.18 -11.00
N THR A 210 21.24 -4.75 -11.03
CA THR A 210 21.45 -6.15 -10.62
C THR A 210 21.22 -6.31 -9.11
N ILE A 211 21.68 -5.35 -8.30
CA ILE A 211 21.43 -5.33 -6.85
C ILE A 211 19.93 -5.20 -6.56
N LYS A 212 19.23 -4.33 -7.31
CA LYS A 212 17.78 -4.15 -7.20
C LYS A 212 17.02 -5.44 -7.48
N ASP A 213 17.33 -6.15 -8.57
CA ASP A 213 16.67 -7.42 -8.89
C ASP A 213 16.84 -8.46 -7.77
N ILE A 214 18.06 -8.59 -7.24
CA ILE A 214 18.37 -9.57 -6.18
C ILE A 214 17.63 -9.22 -4.89
N TYR A 215 17.65 -7.96 -4.48
CA TYR A 215 16.96 -7.52 -3.28
C TYR A 215 15.44 -7.59 -3.43
N GLY A 216 14.92 -7.18 -4.59
CA GLY A 216 13.51 -7.30 -4.97
C GLY A 216 13.05 -8.72 -4.73
N TYR A 217 13.72 -9.70 -5.34
CA TYR A 217 13.41 -11.11 -5.14
C TYR A 217 13.37 -11.53 -3.65
N LEU A 218 14.35 -11.12 -2.84
CA LEU A 218 14.44 -11.50 -1.44
C LEU A 218 13.26 -11.00 -0.62
N VAL A 219 12.98 -9.70 -0.69
CA VAL A 219 11.95 -9.08 0.15
C VAL A 219 10.56 -9.45 -0.33
N PHE A 220 10.39 -9.52 -1.64
CA PHE A 220 9.06 -9.50 -2.24
C PHE A 220 8.60 -10.85 -2.74
N ASP A 221 9.48 -11.71 -3.24
CA ASP A 221 9.11 -13.04 -3.76
C ASP A 221 9.44 -14.17 -2.78
N LEU A 222 10.54 -14.01 -2.03
CA LEU A 222 10.88 -14.91 -0.93
C LEU A 222 10.20 -14.49 0.40
N ASP A 223 9.52 -13.34 0.41
CA ASP A 223 8.79 -12.79 1.55
C ASP A 223 9.65 -12.71 2.82
N LEU A 224 10.92 -12.32 2.65
CA LEU A 224 11.84 -12.16 3.77
C LEU A 224 11.54 -10.86 4.50
N PRO A 225 11.38 -10.93 5.85
CA PRO A 225 11.41 -9.74 6.67
C PRO A 225 12.73 -9.02 6.44
N THR A 226 12.67 -7.76 6.05
CA THR A 226 13.82 -6.91 5.78
C THR A 226 14.76 -6.74 6.97
N ARG A 227 14.27 -6.86 8.21
CA ARG A 227 15.09 -7.00 9.43
C ARG A 227 16.06 -8.18 9.42
N ASN A 228 15.91 -9.11 8.48
CA ASN A 228 16.83 -10.22 8.26
C ASN A 228 17.94 -9.86 7.25
N ILE A 229 17.89 -8.68 6.63
CA ILE A 229 18.87 -8.16 5.68
C ILE A 229 19.68 -7.08 6.40
N VAL A 230 20.99 -7.27 6.49
CA VAL A 230 21.92 -6.33 7.12
C VAL A 230 22.75 -5.67 6.05
N PHE A 231 22.52 -4.38 5.81
CA PHE A 231 23.31 -3.59 4.86
C PHE A 231 24.72 -3.28 5.40
N LYS A 232 25.68 -3.20 4.49
CA LYS A 232 27.08 -2.86 4.70
C LYS A 232 27.48 -1.79 3.67
N SER A 233 28.62 -1.14 3.88
CA SER A 233 29.14 -0.11 2.96
C SER A 233 29.38 -0.60 1.53
N ASN A 234 29.52 -1.90 1.33
CA ASN A 234 29.74 -2.51 0.02
C ASN A 234 28.76 -3.65 -0.29
N GLY A 235 27.56 -3.68 0.31
CA GLY A 235 26.69 -4.83 0.15
C GLY A 235 25.59 -5.00 1.17
N PHE A 236 25.09 -6.24 1.27
CA PHE A 236 24.22 -6.69 2.34
C PHE A 236 24.37 -8.19 2.59
N ASP A 237 24.15 -8.61 3.84
CA ASP A 237 24.08 -10.00 4.26
C ASP A 237 22.64 -10.37 4.60
N VAL A 238 22.23 -11.61 4.33
CA VAL A 238 20.86 -12.07 4.52
C VAL A 238 20.82 -13.30 5.40
N TYR A 239 20.01 -13.21 6.45
CA TYR A 239 19.91 -14.19 7.53
C TYR A 239 18.54 -14.86 7.56
N ILE A 240 18.45 -16.05 8.15
CA ILE A 240 17.15 -16.72 8.36
C ILE A 240 16.34 -16.00 9.45
N THR A 241 17.02 -15.41 10.44
CA THR A 241 16.40 -14.80 11.62
C THR A 241 17.02 -13.43 11.90
N LYS A 242 16.36 -12.68 12.79
CA LYS A 242 16.79 -11.36 13.27
C LYS A 242 17.95 -11.38 14.28
N THR A 243 18.47 -12.56 14.69
CA THR A 243 19.58 -12.62 15.66
C THR A 243 20.94 -12.44 14.99
N HIS A 244 20.98 -12.47 13.65
CA HIS A 244 22.17 -12.22 12.83
C HIS A 244 23.38 -13.10 13.16
N GLU A 245 23.13 -14.31 13.66
CA GLU A 245 24.18 -15.30 13.90
C GLU A 245 24.81 -15.73 12.57
N ALA A 246 26.14 -15.83 12.53
CA ALA A 246 26.89 -16.12 11.31
C ALA A 246 26.46 -17.45 10.65
N GLU A 247 26.08 -18.45 11.44
CA GLU A 247 25.60 -19.76 10.97
C GLU A 247 24.22 -19.69 10.29
N MET A 248 23.49 -18.59 10.46
CA MET A 248 22.17 -18.37 9.87
C MET A 248 22.21 -17.49 8.62
N CYS A 249 23.38 -16.99 8.22
CA CYS A 249 23.56 -16.28 6.96
C CYS A 249 23.46 -17.27 5.80
N PHE A 250 22.59 -17.00 4.83
CA PHE A 250 22.40 -17.88 3.67
C PHE A 250 22.76 -17.21 2.34
N LEU A 251 22.91 -15.89 2.34
CA LEU A 251 23.30 -15.10 1.18
C LEU A 251 24.10 -13.87 1.62
N GLN A 252 25.22 -13.62 0.96
CA GLN A 252 25.95 -12.34 1.03
C GLN A 252 26.01 -11.74 -0.37
N CYS A 253 25.60 -10.49 -0.51
CA CYS A 253 25.72 -9.71 -1.74
C CYS A 253 26.72 -8.59 -1.47
N THR A 254 27.87 -8.62 -2.14
CA THR A 254 28.87 -7.55 -2.08
C THR A 254 29.04 -6.93 -3.45
N PHE A 255 29.32 -5.64 -3.56
CA PHE A 255 29.51 -4.96 -4.82
C PHE A 255 30.72 -4.02 -4.78
N ASP A 256 31.26 -3.73 -5.96
CA ASP A 256 32.22 -2.66 -6.21
C ASP A 256 31.71 -1.79 -7.38
N MET A 257 32.51 -0.81 -7.80
CA MET A 257 32.19 0.14 -8.89
C MET A 257 31.60 -0.50 -10.16
N SER A 258 31.98 -1.74 -10.45
CA SER A 258 31.67 -2.42 -11.70
C SER A 258 31.22 -3.87 -11.54
N THR A 259 31.24 -4.45 -10.34
CA THR A 259 30.90 -5.85 -10.12
C THR A 259 29.95 -6.06 -8.95
N VAL A 260 29.13 -7.10 -9.06
CA VAL A 260 28.33 -7.67 -7.96
C VAL A 260 28.82 -9.08 -7.71
N ARG A 261 29.05 -9.42 -6.45
CA ARG A 261 29.47 -10.73 -5.98
C ARG A 261 28.44 -11.28 -5.02
N LEU A 262 27.80 -12.39 -5.41
CA LEU A 262 26.90 -13.16 -4.55
C LEU A 262 27.63 -14.37 -3.96
N VAL A 263 27.47 -14.59 -2.67
CA VAL A 263 27.96 -15.78 -1.95
C VAL A 263 26.77 -16.49 -1.32
N LEU A 264 26.52 -17.73 -1.74
CA LEU A 264 25.52 -18.59 -1.13
C LEU A 264 26.20 -19.57 -0.17
N GLU A 265 25.56 -19.81 0.97
CA GLU A 265 26.09 -20.70 2.01
C GLU A 265 26.22 -22.16 1.55
N HIS A 266 25.44 -22.57 0.55
CA HIS A 266 25.40 -23.94 0.04
C HIS A 266 25.86 -24.04 -1.43
N ASP A 267 26.20 -25.27 -1.86
CA ASP A 267 26.64 -25.55 -3.23
C ASP A 267 25.48 -25.48 -4.23
N HIS A 268 25.60 -24.57 -5.19
CA HIS A 268 24.67 -24.32 -6.28
C HIS A 268 25.46 -24.07 -7.58
N VAL A 269 24.89 -24.54 -8.69
CA VAL A 269 25.42 -24.30 -10.03
C VAL A 269 24.40 -23.49 -10.81
N ILE A 270 24.80 -22.28 -11.21
CA ILE A 270 24.01 -21.41 -12.09
C ILE A 270 24.67 -21.46 -13.47
N LYS A 271 23.88 -21.72 -14.51
CA LYS A 271 24.40 -21.73 -15.88
C LYS A 271 24.93 -20.35 -16.25
N GLY A 272 26.11 -20.30 -16.87
CA GLY A 272 26.70 -19.05 -17.37
C GLY A 272 27.63 -18.33 -16.40
N PHE A 273 27.76 -18.79 -15.14
CA PHE A 273 28.62 -18.15 -14.14
C PHE A 273 29.62 -19.14 -13.52
N ALA A 274 30.87 -18.71 -13.37
CA ALA A 274 31.95 -19.54 -12.83
C ALA A 274 31.86 -19.63 -11.30
N LYS A 275 32.06 -20.85 -10.76
CA LYS A 275 32.12 -21.09 -9.31
C LYS A 275 33.55 -20.95 -8.80
N ASN A 276 33.78 -20.14 -7.78
CA ASN A 276 35.02 -20.17 -6.99
C ASN A 276 34.84 -21.08 -5.75
N LYS A 277 35.67 -22.12 -5.59
CA LYS A 277 35.51 -23.20 -4.60
C LYS A 277 36.51 -23.09 -3.44
N GLU A 278 36.47 -22.01 -2.67
CA GLU A 278 37.38 -21.92 -1.51
C GLU A 278 36.79 -22.41 -0.18
N ASP A 279 35.46 -22.51 0.01
CA ASP A 279 34.91 -22.94 1.31
C ASP A 279 33.54 -23.66 1.23
N ASN A 280 33.33 -24.55 0.25
CA ASN A 280 32.02 -25.22 -0.01
C ASN A 280 30.83 -24.26 -0.34
N LYS A 281 31.07 -22.95 -0.35
CA LYS A 281 30.14 -21.90 -0.75
C LYS A 281 30.12 -21.71 -2.26
N SER A 282 29.02 -21.19 -2.77
CA SER A 282 28.90 -20.82 -4.20
C SER A 282 29.08 -19.32 -4.35
N ILE A 283 30.12 -18.93 -5.07
CA ILE A 283 30.43 -17.53 -5.35
C ILE A 283 30.12 -17.24 -6.81
N PHE A 284 29.25 -16.27 -7.07
CA PHE A 284 28.92 -15.77 -8.39
C PHE A 284 29.39 -14.32 -8.52
N LEU A 285 30.10 -14.01 -9.58
CA LEU A 285 30.56 -12.66 -9.91
C LEU A 285 29.82 -12.21 -11.17
N PHE A 286 29.21 -11.03 -11.10
CA PHE A 286 28.50 -10.37 -12.19
C PHE A 286 29.23 -9.07 -12.49
N GLU A 287 29.81 -8.94 -13.68
CA GLU A 287 30.36 -7.66 -14.12
C GLU A 287 29.24 -6.77 -14.67
N SER A 288 29.45 -5.46 -14.70
CA SER A 288 28.50 -4.51 -15.27
C SER A 288 28.17 -4.83 -16.73
N SER A 289 29.08 -5.49 -17.45
CA SER A 289 28.91 -5.98 -18.82
C SER A 289 27.98 -7.21 -18.92
N ASP A 290 27.73 -7.92 -17.82
CA ASP A 290 26.96 -9.18 -17.78
C ASP A 290 25.45 -8.99 -17.61
N ARG A 291 24.93 -7.75 -17.61
CA ARG A 291 23.51 -7.45 -17.33
C ARG A 291 22.53 -8.30 -18.16
N GLU A 292 22.80 -8.49 -19.44
CA GLU A 292 21.95 -9.32 -20.32
C GLU A 292 21.98 -10.80 -19.92
N LYS A 293 23.13 -11.31 -19.44
CA LYS A 293 23.23 -12.67 -18.89
C LYS A 293 22.46 -12.78 -17.57
N VAL A 294 22.54 -11.77 -16.71
CA VAL A 294 21.78 -11.73 -15.45
C VAL A 294 20.29 -11.83 -15.75
N LYS A 295 19.76 -11.00 -16.67
CA LYS A 295 18.35 -11.08 -17.09
C LYS A 295 17.98 -12.45 -17.66
N LEU A 296 18.85 -13.04 -18.48
CA LEU A 296 18.61 -14.35 -19.07
C LEU A 296 18.54 -15.49 -18.04
N TYR A 297 19.33 -15.39 -16.97
CA TYR A 297 19.48 -16.44 -15.95
C TYR A 297 18.88 -16.06 -14.58
N ILE A 298 18.07 -15.00 -14.49
CA ILE A 298 17.55 -14.50 -13.22
C ILE A 298 16.76 -15.57 -12.46
N SER A 299 15.91 -16.34 -13.15
CA SER A 299 15.14 -17.42 -12.53
C SER A 299 16.01 -18.56 -11.98
N ASP A 300 17.21 -18.78 -12.53
CA ASP A 300 18.16 -19.76 -11.99
C ASP A 300 18.89 -19.19 -10.76
N ILE A 301 19.20 -17.88 -10.75
CA ILE A 301 19.74 -17.16 -9.59
C ILE A 301 18.75 -17.20 -8.42
N GLU A 302 17.51 -16.83 -8.66
CA GLU A 302 16.41 -16.89 -7.70
C GLU A 302 16.23 -18.29 -7.10
N ARG A 303 16.25 -19.32 -7.96
CA ARG A 303 16.15 -20.72 -7.52
C ARG A 303 17.31 -21.10 -6.61
N ALA A 304 18.53 -20.68 -6.93
CA ALA A 304 19.71 -20.95 -6.09
C ALA A 304 19.59 -20.26 -4.72
N ILE A 305 19.18 -18.98 -4.69
CA ILE A 305 18.94 -18.22 -3.45
C ILE A 305 17.90 -18.93 -2.59
N LYS A 306 16.76 -19.31 -3.17
CA LYS A 306 15.67 -20.01 -2.45
C LYS A 306 16.10 -21.34 -1.88
N GLN A 307 16.91 -22.12 -2.63
CA GLN A 307 17.44 -23.38 -2.14
C GLN A 307 18.41 -23.18 -0.98
N SER A 308 19.30 -22.19 -1.06
CA SER A 308 20.20 -21.82 0.04
C SER A 308 19.40 -21.48 1.30
N TYR A 309 18.36 -20.64 1.16
CA TYR A 309 17.45 -20.30 2.26
C TYR A 309 16.79 -21.53 2.90
N LEU A 310 16.19 -22.42 2.09
CA LEU A 310 15.49 -23.61 2.60
C LEU A 310 16.44 -24.60 3.29
N GLN A 311 17.66 -24.77 2.77
CA GLN A 311 18.66 -25.66 3.35
C GLN A 311 19.18 -25.12 4.67
N SER A 312 19.57 -23.85 4.72
CA SER A 312 20.00 -23.20 5.96
C SER A 312 18.88 -23.23 7.02
N LYS A 313 17.62 -22.98 6.63
CA LYS A 313 16.46 -23.05 7.53
C LYS A 313 16.22 -24.46 8.08
N LYS A 314 16.39 -25.49 7.25
CA LYS A 314 16.28 -26.89 7.67
C LYS A 314 17.38 -27.30 8.65
N LYS A 315 18.61 -26.81 8.44
CA LYS A 315 19.74 -27.05 9.36
C LYS A 315 19.45 -26.43 10.73
N PHE A 316 18.91 -25.20 10.76
CA PHE A 316 18.51 -24.52 11.99
C PHE A 316 17.37 -25.23 12.75
N LEU A 317 16.33 -25.70 12.06
CA LEU A 317 15.20 -26.40 12.69
C LEU A 317 15.54 -27.79 13.26
N ASN A 318 16.69 -28.35 12.90
CA ASN A 318 17.17 -29.65 13.37
C ASN A 318 18.25 -29.54 14.48
N LEU A 319 18.53 -28.32 14.94
CA LEU A 319 19.39 -28.01 16.10
C LEU A 319 18.53 -27.67 17.31
#